data_AF-A0A7C1W664-F1
#
_entry.id   AF-A0A7C1W664-F1
#
_cell.length_a   1.000
_cell.length_b   1.000
_cell.length_c   1.000
_cell.angle_alpha   90.00
_cell.angle_beta   90.00
_cell.angle_gamma   90.00
#
_symmetry.space_group_name_H-M   'P 1'
#
loop_
_entity.id
_entity.type
_entity.pdbx_description
1 polymer ?
#
loop_
_entity_poly.entity_id
_entity_poly.type
_entity_poly.pdbx_seq_one_letter_code
_entity_poly.pdbx_strand_id
1 'polypeptide(L)'
;MLHQVNLSFKIRGNSVTIFENRAPWHEGIKERTSMKIAQFRYDEKSGKWRLHYPDRNERWHEYWDMEPTKRIGKILAEIDDDPTGIFWG
;
A
#
# COMPACT_ATOMS: atom_id res chain seq x y z
N MET A 1 -20.17 14.67 5.17
CA MET A 1 -18.96 14.48 4.34
C MET A 1 -18.01 13.58 5.12
N LEU A 2 -18.09 12.26 4.98
CA LEU A 2 -17.28 11.31 5.78
C LEU A 2 -16.72 10.20 4.89
N HIS A 3 -15.81 10.57 3.99
CA HIS A 3 -14.90 9.63 3.34
C HIS A 3 -13.50 10.24 3.36
N GLN A 4 -12.97 10.53 4.57
CA GLN A 4 -11.58 10.94 4.70
C GLN A 4 -10.74 9.68 4.86
N VAL A 5 -10.30 9.10 3.75
CA VAL A 5 -9.25 8.10 3.74
C VAL A 5 -7.96 8.79 4.15
N ASN A 6 -7.30 8.28 5.20
CA ASN A 6 -6.00 8.77 5.62
C ASN A 6 -4.96 7.70 5.31
N LEU A 7 -3.90 8.05 4.58
CA LEU A 7 -2.79 7.13 4.33
C LEU A 7 -1.74 7.28 5.43
N SER A 8 -1.25 6.14 5.92
CA SER A 8 -0.07 6.09 6.76
C SER A 8 0.94 5.10 6.19
N PHE A 9 2.18 5.15 6.66
CA PHE A 9 3.21 4.22 6.22
C PHE A 9 4.06 3.75 7.39
N LYS A 10 4.66 2.56 7.24
CA LYS A 10 5.65 2.02 8.16
C LYS A 10 6.85 1.52 7.39
N ILE A 11 8.05 1.88 7.87
CA ILE A 11 9.32 1.40 7.35
C ILE A 11 9.83 0.29 8.27
N ARG A 12 10.26 -0.84 7.69
CA ARG A 12 10.95 -1.93 8.40
C ARG A 12 12.03 -2.49 7.50
N GLY A 13 13.29 -2.29 7.88
CA GLY A 13 14.44 -2.63 7.04
C GLY A 13 14.28 -1.98 5.66
N ASN A 14 14.38 -2.78 4.61
CA ASN A 14 14.29 -2.33 3.22
C ASN A 14 12.86 -2.32 2.67
N SER A 15 11.84 -2.35 3.53
CA SER A 15 10.44 -2.38 3.14
C SER A 15 9.68 -1.17 3.65
N VAL A 16 8.85 -0.58 2.80
CA VAL A 16 7.87 0.45 3.14
C VAL A 16 6.48 -0.14 2.95
N THR A 17 5.66 -0.18 4.00
CA THR A 17 4.27 -0.67 3.93
C THR A 17 3.33 0.53 4.00
N ILE A 18 2.40 0.63 3.06
CA ILE A 18 1.36 1.66 3.02
C ILE A 18 0.08 1.09 3.63
N PHE A 19 -0.59 1.91 4.42
CA PHE A 19 -1.83 1.58 5.09
C PHE A 19 -2.92 2.57 4.71
N GLU A 20 -4.10 2.02 4.40
CA GLU A 20 -5.34 2.77 4.34
C GLU A 20 -5.95 2.82 5.74
N ASN A 21 -6.17 4.03 6.27
CA ASN A 21 -6.84 4.23 7.55
C ASN A 21 -8.25 4.76 7.30
N ARG A 22 -9.24 3.99 7.75
CA ARG A 22 -10.66 4.30 7.59
C ARG A 22 -11.23 4.84 8.89
N ALA A 23 -12.07 5.87 8.75
CA ALA A 23 -12.90 6.33 9.85
C ALA A 23 -13.83 5.19 10.31
N PRO A 24 -14.21 5.17 11.59
CA PRO A 24 -15.22 4.23 12.07
C PRO A 24 -16.51 4.37 11.25
N TRP A 25 -17.15 3.27 10.91
CA TRP A 25 -18.39 3.27 10.13
C TRP A 25 -19.61 3.70 10.97
N HIS A 26 -19.45 3.82 12.29
CA HIS A 26 -20.52 4.21 13.22
C HIS A 26 -19.94 5.13 14.31
N GLU A 27 -20.66 6.20 14.66
CA GLU A 27 -20.21 7.24 15.60
C GLU A 27 -19.93 6.71 17.02
N GLY A 28 -20.54 5.58 17.39
CA GLY A 28 -20.29 4.88 18.65
C GLY A 28 -18.97 4.10 18.72
N ILE A 29 -18.27 3.92 17.60
CA ILE A 29 -16.99 3.20 17.53
C ILE A 29 -15.88 4.24 17.40
N LYS A 30 -14.90 4.19 18.31
CA LYS A 30 -13.76 5.12 18.29
C LYS A 30 -12.56 4.59 17.52
N GLU A 31 -12.47 3.28 17.32
CA GLU A 31 -11.35 2.65 16.64
C GLU A 31 -11.37 2.93 15.14
N ARG A 32 -10.26 3.47 14.64
CA ARG A 32 -9.98 3.55 13.20
C ARG A 32 -9.42 2.21 12.75
N THR A 33 -9.92 1.71 11.63
CA THR A 33 -9.36 0.51 10.99
C THR A 33 -8.16 0.91 10.13
N SER A 34 -7.08 0.14 10.23
CA SER A 34 -5.87 0.32 9.42
C SER A 34 -5.61 -0.96 8.64
N MET A 35 -5.61 -0.88 7.31
CA MET A 35 -5.44 -2.02 6.41
C MET A 35 -4.19 -1.84 5.58
N LYS A 36 -3.37 -2.88 5.45
CA LYS A 36 -2.23 -2.87 4.54
C LYS A 36 -2.76 -2.91 3.11
N ILE A 37 -2.31 -1.99 2.28
CA ILE A 37 -2.74 -1.93 0.87
C ILE A 37 -1.59 -2.25 -0.07
N ALA A 38 -0.37 -1.83 0.25
CA ALA A 38 0.79 -2.04 -0.61
C ALA A 38 2.08 -2.12 0.19
N GLN A 39 3.10 -2.75 -0.39
CA GLN A 39 4.45 -2.74 0.16
C GLN A 39 5.50 -2.58 -0.93
N PHE A 40 6.43 -1.66 -0.72
CA PHE A 40 7.60 -1.46 -1.59
C PHE A 40 8.77 -2.16 -0.94
N ARG A 41 9.51 -2.97 -1.70
CA ARG A 41 10.72 -3.63 -1.23
C ARG A 41 11.92 -3.16 -2.03
N TYR A 42 12.91 -2.60 -1.35
CA TYR A 42 14.16 -2.17 -1.96
C TYR A 42 15.12 -3.34 -2.11
N ASP A 43 15.59 -3.54 -3.32
CA ASP A 43 16.66 -4.48 -3.64
C ASP A 43 17.99 -3.71 -3.68
N GLU A 44 18.88 -3.98 -2.72
CA GLU A 44 20.16 -3.27 -2.58
C GLU A 44 21.10 -3.51 -3.75
N LYS A 45 21.02 -4.68 -4.41
CA LYS A 45 21.91 -5.04 -5.52
C LYS A 45 21.63 -4.22 -6.77
N SER A 46 20.35 -4.07 -7.11
CA SER A 46 19.90 -3.31 -8.29
C SER A 46 19.61 -1.83 -7.99
N GLY A 47 19.44 -1.50 -6.70
CA GLY A 47 19.05 -0.18 -6.24
C GLY A 47 17.64 0.22 -6.68
N LYS A 48 16.74 -0.75 -6.83
CA LYS A 48 15.38 -0.58 -7.33
C LYS A 48 14.35 -1.06 -6.29
N TRP A 49 13.15 -0.50 -6.40
CA TRP A 49 11.98 -0.88 -5.62
C TRP A 49 11.07 -1.80 -6.41
N ARG A 50 10.50 -2.80 -5.74
CA ARG A 50 9.45 -3.68 -6.25
C ARG A 50 8.14 -3.46 -5.51
N LEU A 51 7.04 -3.37 -6.23
CA LEU A 51 5.70 -3.23 -5.66
C LEU A 51 5.14 -4.61 -5.31
N HIS A 52 4.50 -4.71 -4.15
CA HIS A 52 3.81 -5.90 -3.68
C HIS A 52 2.42 -5.54 -3.15
N TYR A 53 1.46 -6.44 -3.34
CA TYR A 53 0.11 -6.34 -2.79
C TYR A 53 -0.14 -7.46 -1.76
N PRO A 54 -0.97 -7.23 -0.73
CA PRO A 54 -1.40 -8.28 0.18
C PRO A 54 -2.61 -9.03 -0.40
N ASP A 55 -2.67 -10.35 -0.23
CA ASP A 55 -3.92 -11.08 -0.42
C ASP A 55 -4.85 -10.95 0.80
N ARG A 56 -6.04 -11.56 0.73
CA ARG A 56 -7.04 -11.57 1.82
C ARG A 56 -6.54 -12.16 3.15
N ASN A 57 -5.42 -12.88 3.15
CA ASN A 57 -4.78 -13.46 4.33
C ASN A 57 -3.50 -12.70 4.72
N GLU A 58 -3.35 -11.46 4.24
CA GLU A 58 -2.18 -10.59 4.41
C GLU A 58 -0.84 -11.17 3.89
N ARG A 59 -0.88 -12.14 2.96
CA ARG A 59 0.36 -12.64 2.33
C ARG A 59 0.75 -11.72 1.18
N TRP A 60 2.04 -11.41 1.10
CA TRP A 60 2.57 -10.51 0.09
C TRP A 60 2.89 -11.21 -1.22
N HIS A 61 2.42 -10.63 -2.32
CA HIS A 61 2.69 -11.07 -3.69
C HIS A 61 3.32 -9.93 -4.48
N GLU A 62 4.28 -10.23 -5.36
CA GLU A 62 4.86 -9.24 -6.25
C GLU A 62 3.81 -8.79 -7.27
N TYR A 63 3.69 -7.47 -7.46
CA TYR A 63 2.79 -6.90 -8.45
C TYR A 63 3.39 -7.08 -9.84
N TRP A 64 2.62 -7.68 -10.75
CA TRP A 64 3.15 -8.14 -12.03
C TRP A 64 3.15 -7.07 -13.12
N ASP A 65 2.29 -6.05 -13.01
CA ASP A 65 2.10 -5.03 -14.06
C ASP A 65 3.05 -3.83 -13.93
N MET A 66 4.10 -3.96 -13.12
CA MET A 66 5.08 -2.91 -12.92
C MET A 66 6.49 -3.46 -12.77
N GLU A 67 7.39 -3.05 -13.65
CA GLU A 67 8.82 -3.37 -13.55
C GLU A 67 9.49 -2.68 -12.35
N PRO A 68 10.51 -3.30 -11.74
CA PRO A 68 11.25 -2.71 -10.63
C PRO A 68 11.87 -1.35 -11.02
N THR A 69 11.70 -0.34 -10.17
CA THR A 69 12.03 1.05 -10.50
C THR A 69 12.79 1.77 -9.39
N LYS A 70 13.63 2.75 -9.76
CA LYS A 70 14.27 3.66 -8.79
C LYS A 70 13.34 4.80 -8.33
N ARG A 71 12.21 4.98 -9.03
CA ARG A 71 11.32 6.15 -8.86
C ARG A 71 10.11 5.77 -8.01
N ILE A 72 10.16 6.03 -6.71
CA ILE A 72 9.03 5.79 -5.79
C ILE A 72 7.76 6.50 -6.27
N GLY A 73 7.86 7.71 -6.82
CA GLY A 73 6.69 8.43 -7.36
C GLY A 73 5.92 7.66 -8.45
N LYS A 74 6.60 6.82 -9.25
CA LYS A 74 5.90 5.94 -10.21
C LYS A 74 5.09 4.85 -9.51
N ILE A 75 5.62 4.31 -8.41
CA ILE A 75 4.95 3.27 -7.63
C ILE A 75 3.71 3.86 -6.94
N LEU A 76 3.83 5.08 -6.41
CA LEU A 76 2.70 5.78 -5.80
C LEU A 76 1.61 6.10 -6.81
N ALA A 77 1.97 6.52 -8.03
CA ALA A 77 1.01 6.77 -9.10
C ALA A 77 0.30 5.48 -9.55
N GLU A 78 1.02 4.36 -9.63
CA GLU A 78 0.43 3.04 -9.96
C GLU A 78 -0.60 2.61 -8.90
N ILE A 79 -0.30 2.82 -7.61
CA ILE A 79 -1.25 2.54 -6.53
C ILE A 79 -2.45 3.48 -6.60
N ASP A 80 -2.25 4.76 -6.89
CA ASP A 80 -3.34 5.75 -6.94
C ASP A 80 -4.31 5.47 -8.11
N ASP A 81 -3.77 5.10 -9.28
CA ASP A 81 -4.58 4.72 -10.45
C ASP A 81 -5.30 3.38 -10.24
N ASP A 82 -4.65 2.43 -9.54
CA ASP A 82 -5.14 1.07 -9.23
C ASP A 82 -5.90 0.41 -10.39
N PRO A 83 -5.25 0.23 -11.57
CA PRO A 83 -5.93 -0.27 -12.77
C PRO A 83 -6.50 -1.69 -12.60
N THR A 84 -6.00 -2.43 -11.61
CA THR A 84 -6.44 -3.79 -11.28
C THR A 84 -7.47 -3.86 -10.15
N GLY A 85 -7.66 -2.77 -9.40
CA GLY A 85 -8.57 -2.70 -8.24
C GLY A 85 -8.12 -3.53 -7.04
N ILE A 86 -6.83 -3.82 -6.90
CA ILE A 86 -6.30 -4.71 -5.84
C ILE A 86 -5.76 -3.95 -4.63
N PHE A 87 -5.47 -2.65 -4.77
CA PHE A 87 -4.85 -1.86 -3.72
C PHE A 87 -5.91 -1.23 -2.81
N TRP A 88 -7.03 -0.76 -3.37
CA TRP A 88 -8.10 -0.11 -2.62
C TRP A 88 -9.30 -1.04 -2.44
N GLY A 89 -9.92 -1.05 -1.25
CA GLY A 89 -11.06 -1.91 -0.95
C GLY A 89 -11.74 -1.60 0.37
#